data_AF-A0A1T5BRN9-F1
#
_entry.id   AF-A0A1T5BRN9-F1
#
_cell.length_a   1.000
_cell.length_b   1.000
_cell.length_c   1.000
_cell.angle_alpha   90.00
_cell.angle_beta   90.00
_cell.angle_gamma   90.00
#
_symmetry.space_group_name_H-M   'P 1'
#
loop_
_entity.id
_entity.type
_entity.pdbx_description
1 polymer ?
#
loop_
_entity_poly.entity_id
_entity_poly.type
_entity_poly.pdbx_seq_one_letter_code
_entity_poly.pdbx_strand_id
1 'polypeptide(L)' 'MAVETIDVTPTWSGILPALLAAHENGTFEGRKIAQAELERMAAIADKYVAEHKED' A
#
# COMPACT_ATOMS: atom_id res chain seq x y z
N MET A 1 19.38 -29.06 -9.57
CA MET A 1 19.48 -27.76 -8.86
C MET A 1 18.11 -27.45 -8.31
N ALA A 2 17.97 -27.20 -7.00
CA ALA A 2 16.69 -26.79 -6.43
C ALA A 2 16.50 -25.27 -6.66
N VAL A 3 15.29 -24.85 -7.00
CA VAL A 3 14.93 -23.42 -7.12
C VAL A 3 14.39 -22.98 -5.76
N GLU A 4 15.03 -21.96 -5.18
CA GLU A 4 14.55 -21.30 -3.96
C GLU A 4 13.90 -19.96 -4.33
N THR A 5 12.77 -19.63 -3.71
CA THR A 5 12.05 -18.38 -3.91
C THR A 5 12.19 -17.50 -2.67
N ILE A 6 12.57 -16.24 -2.87
CA ILE A 6 12.63 -15.24 -1.80
C ILE A 6 11.32 -14.45 -1.84
N ASP A 7 10.60 -14.42 -0.71
CA ASP A 7 9.43 -13.56 -0.56
C ASP A 7 9.88 -12.10 -0.39
N VAL A 8 9.50 -11.27 -1.35
CA VAL A 8 9.79 -9.83 -1.38
C VAL A 8 8.51 -9.00 -1.26
N THR A 9 7.42 -9.60 -0.79
CA THR A 9 6.14 -8.91 -0.56
C THR A 9 6.34 -7.83 0.50
N PRO A 10 6.16 -6.53 0.17
CA PRO A 10 6.32 -5.48 1.16
C PRO A 10 5.14 -5.48 2.13
N THR A 11 5.38 -5.07 3.37
CA THR A 11 4.29 -4.63 4.24
C THR A 11 3.71 -3.31 3.72
N TRP A 12 2.49 -2.97 4.13
CA TRP A 12 1.88 -1.68 3.79
C TRP A 12 2.71 -0.48 4.27
N SER A 13 3.33 -0.57 5.45
CA SER A 13 4.28 0.43 5.94
C SER A 13 5.60 0.43 5.17
N GLY A 14 6.04 -0.74 4.68
CA GLY A 14 7.26 -0.88 3.89
C GLY A 14 7.16 -0.26 2.50
N ILE A 15 6.00 -0.34 1.84
CA ILE A 15 5.79 0.26 0.51
C ILE A 15 5.39 1.75 0.55
N LEU A 16 4.88 2.24 1.68
CA LEU A 16 4.38 3.61 1.83
C LEU A 16 5.36 4.70 1.35
N PRO A 17 6.68 4.67 1.67
CA PRO A 17 7.61 5.69 1.19
C PRO A 17 7.66 5.81 -0.34
N ALA A 18 7.55 4.67 -1.05
CA ALA A 18 7.56 4.66 -2.51
C ALA A 18 6.27 5.24 -3.08
N LEU A 19 5.12 4.95 -2.46
CA LEU A 19 3.83 5.54 -2.84
C LEU A 19 3.81 7.05 -2.64
N LEU A 20 4.35 7.55 -1.52
CA LEU A 20 4.47 8.99 -1.26
C LEU A 20 5.37 9.66 -2.29
N ALA A 21 6.56 9.10 -2.55
CA ALA A 21 7.48 9.62 -3.56
C ALA A 21 6.85 9.65 -4.97
N ALA A 22 6.11 8.59 -5.33
CA ALA A 22 5.38 8.51 -6.60
C ALA A 22 4.22 9.51 -6.67
N HIS A 23 3.53 9.77 -5.56
CA HIS A 23 2.44 10.75 -5.49
C HIS A 23 2.95 12.19 -5.59
N GLU A 24 4.09 12.51 -4.98
CA GLU A 24 4.65 13.86 -4.98
C GLU A 24 5.38 14.18 -6.29
N ASN A 25 6.19 13.23 -6.79
CA ASN A 25 7.18 13.50 -7.84
C ASN A 25 6.96 12.68 -9.12
N GLY A 26 5.96 11.80 -9.16
CA GLY A 26 5.72 10.89 -10.29
C GLY A 26 5.09 11.57 -11.51
N THR A 27 4.96 10.80 -12.59
CA THR A 27 4.17 11.19 -13.77
C THR A 27 2.68 11.29 -13.42
N PHE A 28 1.86 11.86 -14.30
CA PHE A 28 0.41 11.92 -14.08
C PHE A 28 -0.19 10.54 -13.73
N GLU A 29 0.15 9.51 -14.52
CA GLU A 29 -0.31 8.14 -14.25
C GLU A 29 0.28 7.57 -12.96
N GLY A 30 1.57 7.83 -12.67
CA GLY A 30 2.20 7.40 -11.42
C GLY A 30 1.52 7.99 -10.19
N ARG A 31 1.19 9.29 -10.22
CA ARG A 31 0.47 9.98 -9.13
C ARG A 31 -0.94 9.43 -8.95
N LYS A 32 -1.65 9.16 -10.05
CA LYS A 32 -2.99 8.58 -10.03
C LYS A 32 -3.00 7.18 -9.42
N ILE A 33 -2.04 6.33 -9.81
CA ILE A 33 -1.90 4.97 -9.25
C ILE A 33 -1.55 5.04 -7.76
N ALA A 34 -0.59 5.87 -7.39
CA ALA A 34 -0.19 6.04 -5.99
C ALA A 34 -1.36 6.54 -5.12
N GLN A 35 -2.13 7.52 -5.60
CA GLN A 35 -3.29 8.01 -4.90
C GLN A 35 -4.35 6.93 -4.69
N ALA A 36 -4.72 6.20 -5.76
CA ALA A 36 -5.72 5.14 -5.65
C ALA A 36 -5.31 4.04 -4.66
N GLU A 37 -4.01 3.71 -4.60
CA GLU A 37 -3.51 2.72 -3.65
C GLU A 37 -3.52 3.23 -2.21
N LEU A 38 -3.17 4.50 -1.98
CA LEU A 38 -3.29 5.13 -0.66
C LEU A 38 -4.74 5.17 -0.17
N GLU A 39 -5.70 5.50 -1.05
CA GLU A 39 -7.13 5.47 -0.75
C GLU A 39 -7.61 4.04 -0.40
N ARG A 40 -7.15 3.03 -1.16
CA ARG A 40 -7.45 1.62 -0.88
C ARG A 40 -6.90 1.19 0.49
N MET A 41 -5.69 1.60 0.83
CA MET A 41 -5.06 1.33 2.13
C MET A 41 -5.88 1.95 3.27
N ALA A 42 -6.32 3.20 3.12
CA ALA A 42 -7.16 3.87 4.11
C ALA A 42 -8.50 3.13 4.32
N ALA A 43 -9.18 2.73 3.25
CA ALA A 43 -10.44 2.00 3.34
C ALA A 43 -10.32 0.66 4.10
N ILE A 44 -9.19 -0.03 3.96
CA ILE A 44 -8.93 -1.27 4.71
C ILE A 44 -8.72 -0.97 6.20
N ALA A 45 -7.99 0.09 6.53
CA ALA A 45 -7.78 0.50 7.91
C ALA A 45 -9.11 0.90 8.57
N ASP A 46 -9.96 1.66 7.87
CA ASP A 46 -11.28 2.03 8.34
C ASP A 46 -12.17 0.81 8.57
N LYS A 47 -12.13 -0.16 7.64
CA LYS A 47 -12.86 -1.44 7.79
C LYS A 47 -12.41 -2.21 9.03
N TYR A 48 -11.10 -2.31 9.26
CA TYR A 48 -10.57 -2.96 10.45
C TYR A 48 -11.07 -2.29 11.74
N VAL A 49 -11.03 -0.95 11.80
CA VAL A 49 -11.56 -0.20 12.94
C VAL A 49 -13.06 -0.43 13.13
N ALA A 50 -13.83 -0.46 12.04
CA ALA A 50 -15.27 -0.72 12.10
C ALA A 50 -15.59 -2.12 12.63
N GLU A 51 -14.80 -3.14 12.26
CA GLU A 51 -14.96 -4.52 12.72
C GLU A 51 -14.61 -4.70 14.22
N HIS A 52 -13.76 -3.84 14.79
CA HIS A 52 -13.28 -3.96 16.17
C HIS A 52 -13.83 -2.87 17.11
N LYS A 53 -14.90 -2.17 16.70
CA LYS A 53 -15.51 -1.07 17.47
C LYS A 53 -16.52 -1.52 18.55
N GLU A 54 -16.80 -2.81 18.67
CA GLU A 54 -17.79 -3.37 19.61
C GLU A 54 -17.21 -4.29 20.71
N ASP A 55 -15.88 -4.31 20.91
CA ASP A 55 -15.22 -5.03 22.03
C ASP A 55 -14.97 -4.15 23.26
#